data_AF-A0A8J7F7C7-F1
#
_entry.id   AF-A0A8J7F7C7-F1
#
_cell.length_a   1.000
_cell.length_b   1.000
_cell.length_c   1.000
_cell.angle_alpha   90.00
_cell.angle_beta   90.00
_cell.angle_gamma   90.00
#
_symmetry.space_group_name_H-M   'P 1'
#
loop_
_entity.id
_entity.type
_entity.pdbx_description
1 polymer ?
#
loop_
_entity_poly.entity_id
_entity_poly.type
_entity_poly.pdbx_seq_one_letter_code
_entity_poly.pdbx_strand_id
1 'polypeptide(L)'
;MEKQFERLERNEVISIINSKDFENLEISTTFKVLELLEVIQKYISFQMPEASFFDQGIDCEILKLGARGWKKGKIRICVEFCPEEPEYPLEDLAELLE
;
A
#
# COMPACT_ATOMS: atom_id res chain seq x y z
N MET A 1 -11.68 -18.26 4.71
CA MET A 1 -11.82 -16.99 3.98
C MET A 1 -10.41 -16.46 3.75
N GLU A 2 -10.09 -16.08 2.53
CA GLU A 2 -8.81 -15.41 2.26
C GLU A 2 -8.83 -14.04 2.94
N LYS A 3 -7.74 -13.75 3.63
CA LYS A 3 -7.48 -12.47 4.27
C LYS A 3 -7.50 -11.37 3.19
N GLN A 4 -8.46 -10.45 3.25
CA GLN A 4 -8.61 -9.39 2.26
C GLN A 4 -7.68 -8.23 2.60
N PHE A 5 -6.89 -7.83 1.61
CA PHE A 5 -6.08 -6.63 1.68
C PHE A 5 -6.91 -5.43 1.23
N GLU A 6 -6.87 -4.37 2.04
CA GLU A 6 -7.55 -3.11 1.78
C GLU A 6 -6.53 -1.99 1.64
N ARG A 7 -6.73 -1.13 0.64
CA ARG A 7 -5.82 -0.03 0.36
C ARG A 7 -5.95 1.03 1.44
N LEU A 8 -4.80 1.44 2.00
CA LEU A 8 -4.75 2.55 2.94
C LEU A 8 -4.72 3.91 2.25
N GLU A 9 -5.39 4.87 2.87
CA GLU A 9 -5.41 6.29 2.54
C GLU A 9 -4.20 7.03 3.13
N ARG A 10 -3.85 8.16 2.51
CA ARG A 10 -2.61 8.92 2.78
C ARG A 10 -2.45 9.35 4.23
N ASN A 11 -3.55 9.62 4.91
CA ASN A 11 -3.57 10.13 6.28
C ASN A 11 -3.66 9.03 7.35
N GLU A 12 -3.84 7.77 6.94
CA GLU A 12 -3.87 6.65 7.88
C GLU A 12 -2.49 6.40 8.46
N VAL A 13 -2.47 5.92 9.70
CA VAL A 13 -1.27 5.78 10.51
C VAL A 13 -0.92 4.31 10.64
N ILE A 14 0.32 3.99 10.31
CA ILE A 14 0.92 2.67 10.46
C ILE A 14 1.84 2.73 11.67
N SER A 15 1.74 1.73 12.54
CA SER A 15 2.68 1.52 13.64
C SER A 15 3.29 0.12 13.50
N ILE A 16 4.62 0.05 13.43
CA ILE A 16 5.38 -1.18 13.25
C ILE A 16 5.93 -1.62 14.60
N ILE A 17 5.53 -2.82 15.00
CA ILE A 17 5.88 -3.42 16.29
C ILE A 17 7.35 -3.86 16.30
N ASN A 18 7.87 -4.37 15.18
CA ASN A 18 9.26 -4.80 15.03
C ASN A 18 10.04 -3.86 14.10
N SER A 19 10.80 -2.94 14.68
CA SER A 19 11.53 -1.92 13.92
C SER A 19 12.63 -2.48 13.01
N LYS A 20 13.08 -3.72 13.24
CA LYS A 20 14.20 -4.34 12.49
C LYS A 20 13.94 -4.45 10.99
N ASP A 21 12.67 -4.61 10.61
CA ASP A 21 12.27 -4.76 9.21
C ASP A 21 12.28 -3.42 8.45
N PHE A 22 12.41 -2.30 9.17
CA PHE A 22 12.39 -0.93 8.63
C PHE A 22 13.65 -0.13 8.93
N GLU A 23 14.72 -0.76 9.45
CA GLU A 23 15.98 -0.07 9.79
C GLU A 23 16.65 0.62 8.59
N ASN A 24 16.37 0.15 7.37
CA ASN A 24 16.90 0.73 6.14
C ASN A 24 16.08 1.92 5.62
N LEU A 25 14.96 2.26 6.27
CA LEU A 25 14.14 3.41 5.92
C LEU A 25 14.35 4.50 6.98
N GLU A 26 14.67 5.72 6.54
CA GLU A 26 14.74 6.89 7.42
C GLU A 26 13.33 7.38 7.82
N ILE A 27 12.60 6.53 8.56
CA ILE A 27 11.24 6.81 9.04
C ILE A 27 11.09 6.34 10.50
N SER A 28 10.18 6.96 11.24
CA SER A 28 9.82 6.54 12.61
C SER A 28 9.19 5.14 12.61
N THR A 29 9.00 4.53 13.78
CA THR A 29 8.23 3.27 13.90
C THR A 29 6.72 3.48 13.80
N THR A 30 6.25 4.72 13.93
CA THR A 30 4.86 5.11 13.72
C THR A 30 4.83 6.30 12.78
N PHE A 31 4.12 6.18 11.67
CA PHE A 31 4.09 7.17 10.59
C PHE A 31 2.79 7.11 9.81
N LYS A 32 2.48 8.17 9.08
CA LYS A 32 1.40 8.17 8.09
C LYS A 32 1.83 7.44 6.83
N VAL A 33 0.86 6.87 6.12
CA VAL A 33 1.07 6.30 4.77
C VAL A 33 1.82 7.29 3.89
N LEU A 34 1.45 8.57 3.89
CA LEU A 34 2.12 9.62 3.12
C LEU A 34 3.64 9.69 3.38
N GLU A 35 4.06 9.62 4.64
CA GLU A 35 5.48 9.70 5.02
C GLU A 35 6.27 8.51 4.46
N LEU A 36 5.67 7.31 4.44
CA LEU A 36 6.26 6.14 3.79
C LEU A 36 6.40 6.32 2.28
N LEU A 37 5.37 6.88 1.61
CA LEU A 37 5.39 7.13 0.17
C LEU A 37 6.49 8.13 -0.21
N GLU A 38 6.65 9.21 0.57
CA GLU A 38 7.71 10.21 0.39
C GLU A 38 9.10 9.60 0.51
N VAL A 39 9.32 8.70 1.47
CA VAL A 39 10.61 8.01 1.61
C VAL A 39 10.86 7.09 0.42
N ILE A 40 9.89 6.27 0.01
CA ILE A 40 10.02 5.41 -1.17
C ILE A 40 10.37 6.23 -2.41
N GLN A 41 9.69 7.37 -2.63
CA GLN A 41 9.93 8.27 -3.76
C GLN A 41 11.38 8.79 -3.79
N LYS A 42 11.95 9.14 -2.63
CA LYS A 42 13.35 9.57 -2.51
C LYS A 42 14.32 8.47 -2.94
N TYR A 43 14.10 7.22 -2.50
CA TYR A 43 14.98 6.09 -2.84
C TYR A 43 15.00 5.78 -4.34
N ILE A 44 13.85 5.82 -5.00
CA ILE A 44 13.74 5.48 -6.42
C ILE A 44 14.12 6.64 -7.35
N SER A 45 14.58 7.78 -6.82
CA SER A 45 15.04 8.97 -7.58
C SER A 45 14.07 9.42 -8.66
N PHE A 46 12.76 9.24 -8.43
CA PHE A 46 11.76 9.58 -9.42
C PHE A 46 11.62 11.10 -9.51
N GLN A 47 11.93 11.66 -10.68
CA GLN A 47 11.68 13.08 -11.00
C GLN A 47 10.18 13.38 -11.19
N MET A 48 9.31 12.38 -11.04
CA MET A 48 7.87 12.52 -11.24
C MET A 48 7.16 12.93 -9.96
N PRO A 49 6.03 13.65 -10.06
CA PRO A 49 5.18 13.96 -8.92
C PRO A 49 4.71 12.69 -8.20
N GLU A 50 4.58 12.76 -6.88
CA GLU A 50 4.10 11.68 -6.03
C GLU A 50 2.79 11.08 -6.56
N ALA A 51 1.84 11.93 -6.96
CA ALA A 51 0.54 11.54 -7.50
C ALA A 51 0.63 10.61 -8.73
N SER A 52 1.71 10.70 -9.51
CA SER A 52 1.88 9.87 -10.69
C SER A 52 2.21 8.42 -10.35
N PHE A 53 2.97 8.16 -9.29
CA PHE A 53 3.39 6.79 -8.94
C PHE A 53 2.42 6.06 -8.02
N PHE A 54 1.69 6.80 -7.18
CA PHE A 54 0.82 6.22 -6.17
C PHE A 54 -0.68 6.33 -6.49
N ASP A 55 -1.11 7.33 -7.28
CA ASP A 55 -2.52 7.44 -7.68
C ASP A 55 -2.75 6.96 -9.11
N GLN A 56 -2.08 7.60 -10.08
CA GLN A 56 -2.36 7.40 -11.51
C GLN A 56 -1.63 6.20 -12.13
N GLY A 57 -0.51 5.82 -11.52
CA GLY A 57 0.41 4.83 -12.06
C GLY A 57 1.27 5.34 -13.22
N ILE A 58 2.39 4.65 -13.43
CA ILE A 58 3.40 4.96 -14.44
C ILE A 58 3.23 4.01 -15.62
N ASP A 59 3.29 4.58 -16.82
CA ASP A 59 3.24 3.81 -18.06
C ASP A 59 4.39 2.80 -18.13
N CYS A 60 4.05 1.56 -18.45
CA CYS A 60 4.99 0.45 -18.52
C CYS A 60 4.54 -0.60 -19.54
N GLU A 61 5.42 -1.56 -19.80
CA GLU A 61 5.10 -2.80 -20.48
C GLU A 61 5.43 -3.97 -19.56
N ILE A 62 4.53 -4.94 -19.47
CA ILE A 62 4.76 -6.18 -18.73
C ILE A 62 4.80 -7.37 -19.68
N LEU A 63 5.66 -8.33 -19.39
CA LEU A 63 5.66 -9.65 -20.01
C LEU A 63 5.34 -10.69 -18.94
N LYS A 64 4.10 -11.18 -18.93
CA LYS A 64 3.70 -12.23 -17.98
C LYS A 64 4.22 -13.59 -18.45
N LEU A 65 4.53 -14.48 -17.50
CA LEU A 65 4.84 -15.88 -17.82
C LEU A 65 3.68 -16.51 -18.60
N GLY A 66 3.99 -17.17 -19.72
CA GLY A 66 2.99 -17.72 -20.64
C GLY A 66 2.28 -16.71 -21.53
N ALA A 67 2.62 -15.41 -21.46
CA ALA A 67 2.07 -14.42 -22.38
C ALA A 67 2.68 -14.53 -23.78
N ARG A 68 1.88 -14.21 -24.80
CA ARG A 68 2.30 -14.21 -26.21
C ARG A 68 3.10 -12.96 -26.61
N GLY A 69 3.38 -12.05 -25.67
CA GLY A 69 4.12 -10.82 -25.93
C GLY A 69 3.97 -9.78 -24.81
N TRP A 70 4.65 -8.65 -24.99
CA TRP A 70 4.60 -7.50 -24.11
C TRP A 70 3.23 -6.81 -24.17
N LYS A 71 2.74 -6.36 -23.01
CA LYS A 71 1.48 -5.61 -22.90
C LYS A 71 1.73 -4.26 -22.22
N LYS A 72 1.35 -3.19 -22.91
CA LYS A 72 1.31 -1.82 -22.36
C LYS A 72 0.24 -1.70 -21.27
N GLY A 73 0.57 -0.95 -20.22
CA GLY A 73 -0.32 -0.68 -19.10
C GLY A 73 0.31 0.30 -18.13
N LYS A 74 -0.15 0.27 -16.88
CA LYS A 74 0.37 1.11 -15.80
C LYS A 74 0.69 0.27 -14.58
N ILE A 75 1.75 0.64 -13.86
CA ILE A 75 2.04 0.14 -12.52
C ILE A 75 1.92 1.27 -11.51
N ARG A 76 1.45 0.96 -10.30
CA ARG A 76 1.44 1.88 -9.17
C ARG A 76 1.87 1.14 -7.91
N ILE A 77 2.38 1.86 -6.93
CA ILE A 77 2.62 1.32 -5.59
C ILE A 77 1.42 1.67 -4.71
N CYS A 78 0.95 0.70 -3.92
CA CYS A 78 -0.10 0.90 -2.93
C CYS A 78 0.38 0.27 -1.61
N VAL A 79 -0.03 0.88 -0.50
CA VAL A 79 0.10 0.26 0.81
C VAL A 79 -1.25 -0.34 1.14
N GLU A 80 -1.26 -1.63 1.47
CA GLU A 80 -2.48 -2.35 1.78
C GLU A 80 -2.34 -2.98 3.16
N PHE A 81 -3.45 -3.02 3.89
CA PHE A 81 -3.54 -3.61 5.22
C PHE A 81 -4.49 -4.79 5.17
N CYS A 82 -4.13 -5.85 5.88
CA CYS A 82 -5.02 -6.97 6.10
C CYS A 82 -5.12 -7.21 7.61
N PRO A 83 -6.31 -7.02 8.21
CA PRO A 83 -6.46 -7.20 9.63
C PRO A 83 -6.37 -8.68 10.01
N GLU A 84 -5.94 -8.96 11.24
CA GLU A 84 -5.84 -10.34 11.73
C GLU A 84 -7.23 -10.97 11.90
N GLU A 85 -8.16 -10.21 12.46
CA GLU A 85 -9.58 -10.51 12.57
C GLU A 85 -10.36 -9.57 11.63
N PRO A 86 -11.45 -10.03 11.00
CA PRO A 86 -12.25 -9.16 10.15
C PRO A 86 -12.81 -7.98 10.96
N GLU A 87 -12.72 -6.79 10.38
CA GLU A 87 -13.45 -5.64 10.91
C GLU A 87 -14.93 -5.78 10.52
N TYR A 88 -15.80 -5.79 11.52
CA TYR A 88 -17.24 -5.74 11.30
C TYR A 88 -17.68 -4.27 11.38
N PRO A 89 -18.41 -3.76 10.37
CA PRO A 89 -19.13 -2.50 10.47
C PRO A 89 -19.91 -2.43 11.79
N LEU A 90 -19.99 -1.24 12.38
CA LEU A 90 -20.71 -1.03 13.65
C LEU A 90 -22.18 -1.46 13.54
N GLU A 91 -22.79 -1.36 12.36
CA GLU A 91 -24.14 -1.86 12.10
C GLU A 91 -24.24 -3.39 12.27
N ASP A 92 -23.26 -4.15 11.80
CA ASP A 92 -23.26 -5.62 11.87
C ASP A 92 -23.01 -6.12 13.31
N LEU A 93 -22.33 -5.34 14.14
CA LEU A 93 -22.09 -5.66 15.55
C LEU A 93 -23.36 -5.53 16.41
N ALA A 94 -24.28 -4.64 16.04
CA ALA A 94 -25.56 -4.51 16.75
C ALA A 94 -26.43 -5.75 16.57
N GLU A 95 -26.45 -6.34 15.36
CA GLU A 95 -27.20 -7.57 15.07
C GLU A 95 -26.59 -8.83 15.73
N LEU A 96 -25.30 -8.81 16.05
CA LEU A 96 -24.59 -9.90 16.75
C LEU A 96 -24.81 -9.91 18.28
N LEU A 97 -25.30 -8.80 18.84
CA LEU A 97 -25.56 -8.64 20.28
C LEU A 97 -27.04 -8.80 20.66
N GLU A 98 -27.92 -9.04 19.68
CA GLU A 98 -29.32 -9.47 19.87
C GLU A 98 -29.47 -11.00 19.86
#